data_AF-A0A943Q073-F1
#
_entry.id   AF-A0A943Q073-F1
#
_cell.length_a   1.000
_cell.length_b   1.000
_cell.length_c   1.000
_cell.angle_alpha   90.00
_cell.angle_beta   90.00
_cell.angle_gamma   90.00
#
_symmetry.space_group_name_H-M   'P 1'
#
loop_
_entity.id
_entity.type
_entity.pdbx_description
1 polymer ?
#
loop_
_entity_poly.entity_id
_entity_poly.type
_entity_poly.pdbx_seq_one_letter_code
_entity_poly.pdbx_strand_id
1 'polypeptide(L)'
;MITLGIIGVVAAITLPTLNAAINKKIRAEQIRTVKYKFTKATEKMAAQGLIGPYDSTAAFVAELQKHLKIMKVCPSTKIRDCWPYEKVTLLDGKEWEISKTQTGKHLKMEDSDTADYGSPNVGIITGDGTPMILSYNTKCEALDPVKSYTWSTEDNKPVSNATASCVAAVFEINGSRRPNKQNEDVALFNANGLGSSCAIELESGKCFGSAFTPTPLTKAECEAQKDELGIEKCYYNDDYWAGAVQHCGGVNNMPTANDLAKIVSAIYKGNPTVGPQQNLNDLIYESGTATSLGLPEPGFFLWSAEELSSFDASWRSFYPTVTGWSYSNRNNSGNMAVCLGD
;
A
#
# COMPACT_ATOMS: atom_id res chain seq x y z
N MET A 1 -58.15 7.23 13.95
CA MET A 1 -56.92 6.63 14.51
C MET A 1 -55.98 5.99 13.48
N ILE A 2 -56.29 5.95 12.17
CA ILE A 2 -55.41 5.32 11.16
C ILE A 2 -54.50 6.34 10.45
N THR A 3 -54.89 7.61 10.35
CA THR A 3 -54.12 8.66 9.66
C THR A 3 -52.94 9.22 10.47
N LEU A 4 -53.02 9.27 11.80
CA LEU A 4 -51.89 9.70 12.65
C LEU A 4 -50.79 8.63 12.76
N GLY A 5 -51.13 7.34 12.64
CA GLY A 5 -50.16 6.25 12.67
C GLY A 5 -49.27 6.20 11.42
N ILE A 6 -49.83 6.47 10.24
CA ILE A 6 -49.07 6.46 8.97
C ILE A 6 -48.11 7.66 8.90
N ILE A 7 -48.52 8.84 9.36
CA ILE A 7 -47.65 10.03 9.37
C ILE A 7 -46.49 9.90 10.37
N GLY A 8 -46.73 9.29 11.53
CA GLY A 8 -45.68 9.02 12.53
C GLY A 8 -44.63 8.01 12.05
N VAL A 9 -45.05 6.96 11.33
CA VAL A 9 -44.12 5.97 10.74
C VAL A 9 -43.32 6.57 9.58
N VAL A 10 -43.93 7.41 8.74
CA VAL A 10 -43.23 8.07 7.62
C VAL A 10 -42.19 9.09 8.11
N ALA A 11 -42.47 9.86 9.17
CA ALA A 11 -41.49 10.78 9.77
C ALA A 11 -40.33 10.03 10.44
N ALA A 12 -40.60 8.88 11.10
CA ALA A 12 -39.57 8.08 11.75
C ALA A 12 -38.61 7.38 10.78
N ILE A 13 -39.07 7.02 9.57
CA ILE A 13 -38.23 6.39 8.54
C ILE A 13 -37.43 7.42 7.71
N THR A 14 -37.94 8.65 7.55
CA THR A 14 -37.34 9.68 6.68
C THR A 14 -36.28 10.54 7.38
N LEU A 15 -36.35 10.73 8.69
CA LEU A 15 -35.36 11.56 9.44
C LEU A 15 -33.96 10.92 9.55
N PRO A 16 -33.81 9.62 9.85
CA PRO A 16 -32.49 8.98 9.90
C PRO A 16 -31.81 8.94 8.52
N THR A 17 -32.59 8.69 7.46
CA THR A 17 -32.10 8.67 6.07
C THR A 17 -31.68 10.06 5.58
N LEU A 18 -32.44 11.10 5.93
CA LEU A 18 -32.06 12.50 5.66
C LEU A 18 -30.78 12.90 6.40
N ASN A 19 -30.64 12.54 7.67
CA ASN A 19 -29.43 12.83 8.45
C ASN A 19 -28.17 12.14 7.86
N ALA A 20 -28.30 10.90 7.41
CA ALA A 20 -27.22 10.19 6.72
C ALA A 20 -26.82 10.89 5.41
N ALA A 21 -27.79 11.34 4.62
CA ALA A 21 -27.55 12.07 3.37
C ALA A 21 -26.88 13.44 3.61
N ILE A 22 -27.31 14.17 4.64
CA ILE A 22 -26.70 15.45 5.04
C ILE A 22 -25.25 15.26 5.47
N ASN A 23 -24.97 14.26 6.33
CA ASN A 23 -23.61 13.97 6.80
C ASN A 23 -22.69 13.60 5.62
N LYS A 24 -23.16 12.81 4.67
CA LYS A 24 -22.41 12.47 3.46
C LYS A 24 -22.06 13.72 2.64
N LYS A 25 -23.00 14.66 2.47
CA LYS A 25 -22.77 15.92 1.76
C LYS A 25 -21.78 16.83 2.48
N ILE A 26 -21.87 16.93 3.82
CA ILE A 26 -20.92 17.70 4.63
C ILE A 26 -19.50 17.15 4.46
N ARG A 27 -19.34 15.82 4.57
CA ARG A 27 -18.04 15.16 4.37
C ARG A 27 -17.45 15.41 2.99
N ALA A 28 -18.26 15.26 1.93
CA ALA A 28 -17.82 15.54 0.57
C ALA A 28 -17.32 16.99 0.42
N GLU A 29 -18.05 17.97 0.99
CA GLU A 29 -17.65 19.37 0.96
C GLU A 29 -16.36 19.64 1.75
N GLN A 30 -16.15 18.95 2.88
CA GLN A 30 -14.90 19.03 3.66
C GLN A 30 -13.71 18.50 2.85
N ILE A 31 -13.83 17.29 2.30
CA ILE A 31 -12.81 16.67 1.43
C ILE A 31 -12.46 17.61 0.28
N ARG A 32 -13.48 18.11 -0.41
CA ARG A 32 -13.32 19.05 -1.53
C ARG A 32 -12.58 20.30 -1.09
N THR A 33 -12.94 20.86 0.06
CA THR A 33 -12.34 22.09 0.60
C THR A 33 -10.86 21.92 0.91
N VAL A 34 -10.46 20.79 1.50
CA VAL A 34 -9.05 20.48 1.77
C VAL A 34 -8.26 20.38 0.45
N LYS A 35 -8.74 19.57 -0.50
CA LYS A 35 -8.10 19.41 -1.83
C LYS A 35 -7.98 20.74 -2.57
N TYR A 36 -9.05 21.54 -2.55
CA TYR A 36 -9.10 22.85 -3.21
C TYR A 36 -8.09 23.83 -2.60
N LYS A 37 -8.03 23.93 -1.26
CA LYS A 37 -7.09 24.84 -0.58
C LYS A 37 -5.65 24.43 -0.83
N PHE A 38 -5.34 23.14 -0.78
CA PHE A 38 -4.01 22.63 -1.08
C PHE A 38 -3.63 22.94 -2.53
N THR A 39 -4.52 22.63 -3.48
CA THR A 39 -4.31 22.91 -4.91
C THR A 39 -4.12 24.40 -5.16
N LYS A 40 -4.85 25.28 -4.47
CA LYS A 40 -4.63 26.73 -4.58
C LYS A 40 -3.26 27.17 -4.08
N ALA A 41 -2.68 26.50 -3.10
CA ALA A 41 -1.31 26.78 -2.67
C ALA A 41 -0.31 26.33 -3.74
N THR A 42 -0.48 25.13 -4.30
CA THR A 42 0.39 24.63 -5.38
C THR A 42 0.22 25.40 -6.68
N GLU A 43 -0.95 25.94 -6.99
CA GLU A 43 -1.19 26.82 -8.13
C GLU A 43 -0.41 28.13 -8.01
N LYS A 44 -0.35 28.71 -6.80
CA LYS A 44 0.50 29.88 -6.52
C LYS A 44 1.99 29.57 -6.62
N MET A 45 2.39 28.37 -6.23
CA MET A 45 3.78 27.88 -6.40
C MET A 45 4.10 27.69 -7.87
N ALA A 46 3.21 27.06 -8.65
CA ALA A 46 3.38 26.83 -10.08
C ALA A 46 3.55 28.14 -10.84
N ALA A 47 2.74 29.17 -10.54
CA ALA A 47 2.87 30.50 -11.13
C ALA A 47 4.22 31.20 -10.85
N GLN A 48 4.98 30.71 -9.86
CA GLN A 48 6.32 31.18 -9.50
C GLN A 48 7.43 30.24 -9.97
N GLY A 49 7.09 29.18 -10.72
CA GLY A 49 8.05 28.15 -11.16
C GLY A 49 8.55 27.25 -10.03
N LEU A 50 7.78 27.11 -8.94
CA LEU A 50 8.16 26.37 -7.73
C LEU A 50 7.57 24.95 -7.67
N ILE A 51 7.04 24.42 -8.77
CA ILE A 51 6.63 23.00 -8.90
C ILE A 51 7.57 22.33 -9.89
N GLY A 52 8.25 21.27 -9.45
CA GLY A 52 9.29 20.55 -10.18
C GLY A 52 10.09 19.67 -9.23
N PRO A 53 11.29 19.21 -9.57
CA PRO A 53 12.02 18.28 -8.72
C PRO A 53 12.46 18.96 -7.41
N TYR A 54 12.20 18.28 -6.29
CA TYR A 54 12.73 18.62 -4.96
C TYR A 54 13.48 17.42 -4.41
N ASP A 55 14.54 17.66 -3.62
CA ASP A 55 15.37 16.59 -3.05
C ASP A 55 14.61 15.65 -2.09
N SER A 56 13.51 16.12 -1.51
CA SER A 56 12.70 15.33 -0.58
C SER A 56 11.32 15.94 -0.35
N THR A 57 10.41 15.14 0.23
CA THR A 57 9.14 15.65 0.75
C THR A 57 9.32 16.79 1.75
N ALA A 58 10.35 16.74 2.61
CA ALA A 58 10.64 17.80 3.57
C ALA A 58 11.03 19.12 2.90
N ALA A 59 11.83 19.07 1.82
CA ALA A 59 12.20 20.25 1.04
C ALA A 59 10.96 20.87 0.37
N PHE A 60 10.09 20.06 -0.22
CA PHE A 60 8.82 20.54 -0.78
C PHE A 60 7.93 21.18 0.30
N VAL A 61 7.77 20.55 1.47
CA VAL A 61 6.95 21.11 2.57
C VAL A 61 7.52 22.43 3.10
N ALA A 62 8.84 22.57 3.12
CA ALA A 62 9.51 23.81 3.52
C ALA A 62 9.22 24.99 2.57
N GLU A 63 8.97 24.71 1.28
CA GLU A 63 8.47 25.71 0.32
C GLU A 63 6.95 25.90 0.47
N LEU A 64 6.18 24.81 0.54
CA LEU A 64 4.73 24.81 0.64
C LEU A 64 4.22 25.68 1.81
N GLN A 65 4.88 25.65 2.97
CA GLN A 65 4.48 26.44 4.14
C GLN A 65 4.50 27.96 3.92
N LYS A 66 5.17 28.46 2.86
CA LYS A 66 5.14 29.88 2.46
C LYS A 66 3.85 30.24 1.72
N HIS A 67 3.16 29.24 1.15
CA HIS A 67 1.96 29.41 0.32
C HIS A 67 0.70 28.82 0.95
N LEU A 68 0.86 27.88 1.87
CA LEU A 68 -0.19 27.26 2.68
C LEU A 68 0.12 27.50 4.16
N LYS A 69 -0.85 28.03 4.91
CA LYS A 69 -0.68 28.17 6.37
C LYS A 69 -0.55 26.77 6.99
N ILE A 70 0.57 26.49 7.62
CA ILE A 70 0.85 25.23 8.34
C ILE A 70 1.20 25.59 9.79
N MET A 71 0.51 24.96 10.74
CA MET A 71 0.72 25.20 12.19
C MET A 71 1.75 24.27 12.79
N LYS A 72 1.89 23.06 12.24
CA LYS A 72 2.81 22.05 12.75
C LYS A 72 3.34 21.21 11.59
N VAL A 73 4.61 20.88 11.65
CA VAL A 73 5.29 19.94 10.75
C VAL A 73 5.90 18.84 11.62
N CYS A 74 5.74 17.59 11.21
CA CYS A 74 6.26 16.42 11.90
C CYS A 74 7.05 15.55 10.92
N PRO A 75 8.27 15.13 11.28
CA PRO A 75 9.04 14.20 10.45
C PRO A 75 8.36 12.83 10.41
N SER A 76 8.68 12.04 9.38
CA SER A 76 8.20 10.64 9.21
C SER A 76 8.30 9.81 10.50
N THR A 77 9.43 9.89 11.20
CA THR A 77 9.67 9.14 12.45
C THR A 77 8.80 9.57 13.64
N LYS A 78 8.12 10.72 13.54
CA LYS A 78 7.20 11.26 14.54
C LYS A 78 5.87 11.68 13.92
N ILE A 79 5.45 11.01 12.86
CA ILE A 79 4.28 11.44 12.08
C ILE A 79 2.98 11.47 12.90
N ARG A 80 2.92 10.62 13.93
CA ARG A 80 1.86 10.58 14.94
C ARG A 80 1.65 11.91 15.66
N ASP A 81 2.69 12.73 15.81
CA ASP A 81 2.57 14.04 16.47
C ASP A 81 1.70 15.02 15.66
N CYS A 82 1.52 14.77 14.36
CA CYS A 82 0.69 15.55 13.45
C CYS A 82 -0.63 14.84 13.12
N TRP A 83 -0.92 13.69 13.72
CA TRP A 83 -2.11 12.90 13.42
C TRP A 83 -2.92 12.55 14.69
N PRO A 84 -4.25 12.74 14.69
CA PRO A 84 -5.05 12.62 15.91
C PRO A 84 -5.14 11.19 16.45
N TYR A 85 -5.01 10.17 15.60
CA TYR A 85 -5.28 8.77 15.96
C TYR A 85 -4.08 7.84 15.79
N GLU A 86 -4.11 6.71 16.50
CA GLU A 86 -3.09 5.67 16.36
C GLU A 86 -3.35 4.78 15.16
N LYS A 87 -4.61 4.39 14.98
CA LYS A 87 -5.03 3.43 13.97
C LYS A 87 -6.15 3.98 13.08
N VAL A 88 -6.15 3.52 11.84
CA VAL A 88 -7.21 3.75 10.84
C VAL A 88 -7.67 2.40 10.32
N THR A 89 -8.98 2.19 10.26
CA THR A 89 -9.56 1.02 9.61
C THR A 89 -9.50 1.22 8.09
N LEU A 90 -8.75 0.36 7.40
CA LEU A 90 -8.60 0.34 5.95
C LEU A 90 -9.86 -0.20 5.25
N LEU A 91 -9.89 -0.09 3.92
CA LEU A 91 -11.03 -0.56 3.11
C LEU A 91 -11.27 -2.08 3.20
N ASP A 92 -10.23 -2.86 3.46
CA ASP A 92 -10.30 -4.30 3.67
C ASP A 92 -10.71 -4.69 5.10
N GLY A 93 -10.96 -3.71 5.96
CA GLY A 93 -11.34 -3.91 7.36
C GLY A 93 -10.16 -4.10 8.32
N LYS A 94 -8.91 -4.11 7.83
CA LYS A 94 -7.73 -4.20 8.68
C LYS A 94 -7.42 -2.87 9.36
N GLU A 95 -6.75 -2.94 10.51
CA GLU A 95 -6.26 -1.76 11.21
C GLU A 95 -4.84 -1.40 10.76
N TRP A 96 -4.63 -0.14 10.40
CA TRP A 96 -3.34 0.40 10.02
C TRP A 96 -2.79 1.36 11.08
N GLU A 97 -1.56 1.13 11.53
CA GLU A 97 -0.86 2.02 12.47
C GLU A 97 -0.26 3.22 11.75
N ILE A 98 -0.72 4.42 12.08
CA ILE A 98 -0.31 5.65 11.39
C ILE A 98 1.18 5.93 11.52
N SER A 99 1.82 5.50 12.61
CA SER A 99 3.27 5.60 12.80
C SER A 99 4.08 4.83 11.74
N LYS A 100 3.46 3.86 11.05
CA LYS A 100 4.08 3.10 9.96
C LYS A 100 4.01 3.81 8.61
N THR A 101 3.28 4.92 8.47
CA THR A 101 3.12 5.65 7.20
C THR A 101 4.38 6.48 6.87
N GLN A 102 5.51 5.82 6.64
CA GLN A 102 6.84 6.46 6.65
C GLN A 102 7.34 7.00 5.31
N THR A 103 6.85 6.45 4.19
CA THR A 103 7.22 6.77 2.81
C THR A 103 5.98 6.70 1.90
N GLY A 104 6.08 7.12 0.64
CA GLY A 104 4.95 7.09 -0.28
C GLY A 104 4.44 5.69 -0.63
N LYS A 105 5.22 4.64 -0.38
CA LYS A 105 4.79 3.24 -0.51
C LYS A 105 3.59 2.91 0.38
N HIS A 106 3.54 3.51 1.57
CA HIS A 106 2.42 3.38 2.51
C HIS A 106 1.18 4.17 2.09
N LEU A 107 1.32 5.00 1.05
CA LEU A 107 0.23 5.66 0.33
C LEU A 107 -0.10 4.93 -0.99
N LYS A 108 0.47 3.72 -1.15
CA LYS A 108 0.42 2.87 -2.35
C LYS A 108 0.95 3.55 -3.62
N MET A 109 1.90 4.46 -3.46
CA MET A 109 2.61 5.06 -4.60
C MET A 109 3.69 4.10 -5.07
N GLU A 110 3.86 4.04 -6.39
CA GLU A 110 4.86 3.22 -7.06
C GLU A 110 5.95 4.12 -7.65
N ASP A 111 7.18 3.65 -7.59
CA ASP A 111 8.33 4.30 -8.21
C ASP A 111 8.43 3.88 -9.68
N SER A 112 8.93 4.78 -10.53
CA SER A 112 9.12 4.55 -11.97
C SER A 112 10.22 5.47 -12.52
N ASP A 113 10.40 5.47 -13.85
CA ASP A 113 11.32 6.40 -14.50
C ASP A 113 10.95 7.87 -14.25
N THR A 114 9.67 8.17 -14.02
CA THR A 114 9.14 9.54 -13.81
C THR A 114 8.55 9.76 -12.41
N ALA A 115 8.60 8.76 -11.55
CA ALA A 115 8.09 8.80 -10.18
C ALA A 115 9.11 8.28 -9.18
N ASP A 116 9.34 9.02 -8.10
CA ASP A 116 10.10 8.54 -6.94
C ASP A 116 9.48 9.14 -5.67
N TYR A 117 8.84 8.26 -4.90
CA TYR A 117 8.21 8.54 -3.62
C TYR A 117 8.95 7.88 -2.46
N GLY A 118 10.22 7.52 -2.65
CA GLY A 118 11.07 6.89 -1.63
C GLY A 118 11.48 7.83 -0.50
N SER A 119 11.40 9.15 -0.72
CA SER A 119 11.73 10.12 0.33
C SER A 119 10.79 10.01 1.54
N PRO A 120 11.28 10.21 2.79
CA PRO A 120 10.44 10.11 3.97
C PRO A 120 9.24 11.06 3.94
N ASN A 121 8.07 10.55 4.31
CA ASN A 121 6.84 11.31 4.44
C ASN A 121 6.97 12.45 5.45
N VAL A 122 6.10 13.44 5.30
CA VAL A 122 5.98 14.55 6.26
C VAL A 122 4.55 14.70 6.72
N GLY A 123 4.35 14.69 8.02
CA GLY A 123 3.08 15.05 8.65
C GLY A 123 2.96 16.56 8.77
N ILE A 124 1.78 17.11 8.48
CA ILE A 124 1.47 18.53 8.71
C ILE A 124 0.11 18.68 9.39
N ILE A 125 -0.05 19.79 10.12
CA ILE A 125 -1.36 20.29 10.52
C ILE A 125 -1.53 21.66 9.87
N THR A 126 -2.52 21.81 8.99
CA THR A 126 -2.80 23.08 8.30
C THR A 126 -3.32 24.15 9.26
N GLY A 127 -3.36 25.40 8.81
CA GLY A 127 -3.84 26.57 9.55
C GLY A 127 -5.28 26.48 10.03
N ASP A 128 -6.10 25.63 9.42
CA ASP A 128 -7.47 25.33 9.82
C ASP A 128 -7.60 24.03 10.63
N GLY A 129 -6.47 23.44 11.04
CA GLY A 129 -6.42 22.28 11.92
C GLY A 129 -6.48 20.93 11.22
N THR A 130 -6.43 20.88 9.89
CA THR A 130 -6.52 19.62 9.12
C THR A 130 -5.20 18.85 9.21
N PRO A 131 -5.18 17.64 9.79
CA PRO A 131 -4.04 16.73 9.77
C PRO A 131 -3.84 16.15 8.36
N MET A 132 -2.61 16.17 7.85
CA MET A 132 -2.24 15.53 6.58
C MET A 132 -0.89 14.81 6.69
N ILE A 133 -0.74 13.73 5.93
CA ILE A 133 0.55 13.06 5.69
C ILE A 133 0.83 13.17 4.19
N LEU A 134 1.99 13.70 3.85
CA LEU A 134 2.39 13.99 2.48
C LEU A 134 3.58 13.11 2.07
N SER A 135 3.60 12.73 0.80
CA SER A 135 4.75 12.21 0.06
C SER A 135 4.89 13.00 -1.24
N TYR A 136 6.11 13.42 -1.54
CA TYR A 136 6.43 14.15 -2.76
C TYR A 136 7.13 13.26 -3.79
N ASN A 137 6.76 13.41 -5.06
CA ASN A 137 7.50 12.84 -6.18
C ASN A 137 8.79 13.64 -6.41
N THR A 138 9.95 13.13 -5.99
CA THR A 138 11.25 13.82 -6.16
C THR A 138 11.64 13.98 -7.64
N LYS A 139 11.10 13.14 -8.53
CA LYS A 139 11.23 13.22 -9.99
C LYS A 139 10.13 14.05 -10.68
N CYS A 140 9.35 14.82 -9.91
CA CYS A 140 8.30 15.69 -10.44
C CYS A 140 8.81 16.58 -11.58
N GLU A 141 8.15 16.54 -12.73
CA GLU A 141 8.49 17.43 -13.85
C GLU A 141 8.13 18.87 -13.52
N ALA A 142 9.00 19.80 -13.93
CA ALA A 142 8.76 21.22 -13.76
C ALA A 142 7.54 21.67 -14.57
N LEU A 143 6.66 22.42 -13.92
CA LEU A 143 5.47 22.97 -14.57
C LEU A 143 5.76 24.30 -15.27
N ASP A 144 5.04 24.58 -16.35
CA ASP A 144 5.12 25.84 -17.07
C ASP A 144 4.42 26.95 -16.24
N PRO A 145 5.17 27.97 -15.77
CA PRO A 145 4.63 29.00 -14.87
C PRO A 145 3.62 29.93 -15.53
N VAL A 146 3.58 29.99 -16.87
CA VAL A 146 2.60 30.83 -17.61
C VAL A 146 1.39 30.03 -18.08
N LYS A 147 1.40 28.70 -17.91
CA LYS A 147 0.30 27.83 -18.32
C LYS A 147 -0.83 27.86 -17.30
N SER A 148 -2.06 27.99 -17.81
CA SER A 148 -3.26 27.75 -17.01
C SER A 148 -3.58 26.26 -16.97
N TYR A 149 -3.82 25.73 -15.76
CA TYR A 149 -4.11 24.32 -15.53
C TYR A 149 -5.61 24.12 -15.26
N THR A 150 -6.24 23.27 -16.07
CA THR A 150 -7.68 22.98 -15.96
C THR A 150 -8.01 22.33 -14.62
N TRP A 151 -9.06 22.82 -13.97
CA TRP A 151 -9.57 22.29 -12.72
C TRP A 151 -10.51 21.12 -12.95
N SER A 152 -10.35 20.06 -12.17
CA SER A 152 -11.38 19.05 -11.98
C SER A 152 -12.52 19.62 -11.14
N THR A 153 -13.73 19.12 -11.38
CA THR A 153 -14.93 19.55 -10.67
C THR A 153 -15.70 18.38 -10.08
N GLU A 154 -16.24 18.59 -8.88
CA GLU A 154 -17.23 17.72 -8.22
C GLU A 154 -18.40 18.61 -7.83
N ASP A 155 -19.63 18.20 -8.14
CA ASP A 155 -20.85 19.00 -7.93
C ASP A 155 -20.73 20.43 -8.50
N ASN A 156 -20.15 20.57 -9.70
CA ASN A 156 -19.88 21.83 -10.39
C ASN A 156 -18.96 22.81 -9.62
N LYS A 157 -18.21 22.32 -8.62
CA LYS A 157 -17.24 23.11 -7.86
C LYS A 157 -15.81 22.62 -8.13
N PRO A 158 -14.81 23.51 -8.22
CA PRO A 158 -13.43 23.12 -8.39
C PRO A 158 -12.91 22.29 -7.20
N VAL A 159 -12.08 21.29 -7.51
CA VAL A 159 -11.49 20.36 -6.53
C VAL A 159 -9.97 20.39 -6.57
N SER A 160 -9.38 20.07 -7.72
CA SER A 160 -7.92 20.00 -7.90
C SER A 160 -7.53 20.31 -9.35
N ASN A 161 -6.24 20.43 -9.64
CA ASN A 161 -5.66 20.50 -10.97
C ASN A 161 -4.26 19.87 -10.97
N ALA A 162 -3.58 19.89 -12.12
CA ALA A 162 -2.27 19.25 -12.27
C ALA A 162 -1.16 19.89 -11.40
N THR A 163 -1.34 21.07 -10.81
CA THR A 163 -0.30 21.68 -9.96
C THR A 163 -0.06 20.92 -8.67
N ALA A 164 -1.02 20.12 -8.22
CA ALA A 164 -0.90 19.28 -7.03
C ALA A 164 -0.53 17.83 -7.34
N SER A 165 -0.36 17.44 -8.61
CA SER A 165 -0.22 16.01 -9.01
C SER A 165 1.04 15.34 -8.47
N CYS A 166 2.09 16.11 -8.16
CA CYS A 166 3.34 15.59 -7.61
C CYS A 166 3.27 15.29 -6.09
N VAL A 167 2.13 15.51 -5.46
CA VAL A 167 1.92 15.24 -4.03
C VAL A 167 0.90 14.13 -3.89
N ALA A 168 1.31 13.02 -3.28
CA ALA A 168 0.40 12.02 -2.74
C ALA A 168 0.16 12.30 -1.26
N ALA A 169 -1.10 12.24 -0.82
CA ALA A 169 -1.45 12.57 0.55
C ALA A 169 -2.63 11.78 1.09
N VAL A 170 -2.63 11.59 2.41
CA VAL A 170 -3.81 11.21 3.21
C VAL A 170 -4.11 12.31 4.22
N PHE A 171 -5.38 12.57 4.49
CA PHE A 171 -5.78 13.59 5.46
C PHE A 171 -7.03 13.21 6.23
N GLU A 172 -7.17 13.78 7.43
CA GLU A 172 -8.28 13.52 8.34
C GLU A 172 -9.31 14.66 8.24
N ILE A 173 -10.61 14.31 8.21
CA ILE A 173 -11.70 15.30 8.06
C ILE A 173 -12.67 15.37 9.24
N ASN A 174 -12.60 14.45 10.20
CA ASN A 174 -13.62 14.23 11.22
C ASN A 174 -13.24 14.75 12.63
N GLY A 175 -12.07 15.36 12.81
CA GLY A 175 -11.75 16.17 13.99
C GLY A 175 -12.03 15.49 15.33
N SER A 176 -11.50 14.27 15.52
CA SER A 176 -11.56 13.40 16.71
C SER A 176 -12.78 12.48 16.90
N ARG A 177 -13.78 12.46 16.00
CA ARG A 177 -14.95 11.58 16.11
C ARG A 177 -14.68 10.19 15.52
N ARG A 178 -15.04 9.13 16.24
CA ARG A 178 -14.98 7.73 15.78
C ARG A 178 -16.24 7.34 14.99
N PRO A 179 -16.18 6.35 14.06
CA PRO A 179 -15.02 5.54 13.66
C PRO A 179 -13.96 6.33 12.88
N ASN A 180 -12.78 5.74 12.66
CA ASN A 180 -11.69 6.31 11.88
C ASN A 180 -11.48 5.46 10.64
N LYS A 181 -12.41 5.56 9.68
CA LYS A 181 -12.40 4.69 8.50
C LYS A 181 -11.84 5.40 7.29
N GLN A 182 -11.03 4.68 6.51
CA GLN A 182 -10.63 5.13 5.18
C GLN A 182 -11.87 5.33 4.30
N ASN A 183 -11.88 6.43 3.53
CA ASN A 183 -12.99 6.92 2.71
C ASN A 183 -14.24 7.39 3.47
N GLU A 184 -14.21 7.41 4.80
CA GLU A 184 -15.25 8.05 5.62
C GLU A 184 -14.68 9.24 6.41
N ASP A 185 -13.62 9.03 7.16
CA ASP A 185 -13.00 9.99 8.08
C ASP A 185 -11.56 10.33 7.67
N VAL A 186 -10.95 9.44 6.88
CA VAL A 186 -9.63 9.61 6.27
C VAL A 186 -9.77 9.58 4.76
N ALA A 187 -9.35 10.65 4.09
CA ALA A 187 -9.48 10.83 2.66
C ALA A 187 -8.13 10.85 1.96
N LEU A 188 -8.12 10.41 0.70
CA LEU A 188 -6.95 10.37 -0.16
C LEU A 188 -6.90 11.61 -1.07
N PHE A 189 -5.71 12.07 -1.38
CA PHE A 189 -5.44 13.09 -2.40
C PHE A 189 -4.22 12.70 -3.24
N ASN A 190 -4.47 12.32 -4.50
CA ASN A 190 -3.51 11.73 -5.45
C ASN A 190 -2.73 10.51 -4.91
N ALA A 191 -3.16 9.92 -3.80
CA ALA A 191 -2.66 8.66 -3.28
C ALA A 191 -3.52 7.50 -3.79
N ASN A 192 -2.90 6.34 -4.04
CA ASN A 192 -3.60 5.14 -4.49
C ASN A 192 -4.20 4.34 -3.32
N GLY A 193 -3.80 4.64 -2.08
CA GLY A 193 -4.36 4.03 -0.89
C GLY A 193 -3.71 4.52 0.40
N LEU A 194 -3.96 3.77 1.46
CA LEU A 194 -3.29 3.88 2.75
C LEU A 194 -3.03 2.46 3.25
N GLY A 195 -1.89 2.24 3.88
CA GLY A 195 -1.50 0.95 4.43
C GLY A 195 -0.30 0.35 3.72
N SER A 196 0.09 -0.83 4.17
CA SER A 196 1.17 -1.60 3.54
C SER A 196 0.79 -1.93 2.09
N SER A 197 1.72 -1.73 1.15
CA SER A 197 1.67 -2.39 -0.16
C SER A 197 1.98 -3.88 -0.03
N CYS A 198 2.54 -4.32 1.11
CA CYS A 198 2.85 -5.70 1.40
C CYS A 198 1.56 -6.51 1.60
N ALA A 199 1.48 -7.65 0.91
CA ALA A 199 0.54 -8.70 1.26
C ALA A 199 1.01 -9.44 2.53
N ILE A 200 2.33 -9.61 2.67
CA ILE A 200 2.97 -10.27 3.82
C ILE A 200 4.11 -9.38 4.33
N GLU A 201 3.99 -8.86 5.56
CA GLU A 201 5.03 -8.06 6.20
C GLU A 201 5.64 -8.88 7.35
N LEU A 202 6.94 -9.18 7.25
CA LEU A 202 7.66 -9.90 8.31
C LEU A 202 8.14 -8.94 9.39
N GLU A 203 8.32 -9.43 10.63
CA GLU A 203 8.87 -8.64 11.73
C GLU A 203 10.26 -8.03 11.43
N SER A 204 11.02 -8.62 10.50
CA SER A 204 12.29 -8.04 10.04
C SER A 204 12.13 -6.81 9.12
N GLY A 205 10.91 -6.34 8.88
CA GLY A 205 10.59 -5.26 7.94
C GLY A 205 10.62 -5.68 6.47
N LYS A 206 10.79 -6.98 6.18
CA LYS A 206 10.71 -7.49 4.81
C LYS A 206 9.25 -7.51 4.35
N CYS A 207 9.01 -6.91 3.20
CA CYS A 207 7.72 -6.78 2.57
C CYS A 207 7.63 -7.79 1.43
N PHE A 208 6.60 -8.63 1.39
CA PHE A 208 6.31 -9.44 0.20
C PHE A 208 4.98 -9.03 -0.41
N GLY A 209 4.97 -8.95 -1.75
CA GLY A 209 3.77 -8.71 -2.54
C GLY A 209 2.80 -9.88 -2.51
N SER A 210 1.67 -9.70 -3.21
CA SER A 210 0.64 -10.74 -3.34
C SER A 210 1.20 -12.01 -3.99
N ALA A 211 0.71 -13.16 -3.55
CA ALA A 211 1.07 -14.42 -4.16
C ALA A 211 0.50 -14.54 -5.57
N PHE A 212 1.28 -15.14 -6.47
CA PHE A 212 0.89 -15.36 -7.86
C PHE A 212 1.32 -16.74 -8.34
N THR A 213 0.67 -17.22 -9.40
CA THR A 213 1.10 -18.41 -10.13
C THR A 213 2.10 -17.97 -11.20
N PRO A 214 3.34 -18.48 -11.18
CA PRO A 214 4.34 -18.08 -12.17
C PRO A 214 3.92 -18.46 -13.60
N THR A 215 4.18 -17.56 -14.55
CA THR A 215 4.26 -17.94 -15.96
C THR A 215 5.64 -18.53 -16.20
N PRO A 216 5.76 -19.77 -16.71
CA PRO A 216 7.06 -20.41 -16.86
C PRO A 216 7.90 -19.70 -17.93
N LEU A 217 9.22 -19.71 -17.74
CA LEU A 217 10.16 -19.39 -18.80
C LEU A 217 10.48 -20.63 -19.62
N THR A 218 10.65 -20.43 -20.93
CA THR A 218 11.30 -21.45 -21.75
C THR A 218 12.78 -21.55 -21.43
N LYS A 219 13.38 -22.70 -21.77
CA LYS A 219 14.82 -22.88 -21.63
C LYS A 219 15.61 -21.78 -22.32
N ALA A 220 15.18 -21.38 -23.53
CA ALA A 220 15.84 -20.34 -24.30
C ALA A 220 15.73 -18.97 -23.64
N GLU A 221 14.56 -18.60 -23.11
CA GLU A 221 14.37 -17.33 -22.39
C GLU A 221 15.14 -17.30 -21.07
N CYS A 222 15.17 -18.42 -20.35
CA CYS A 222 15.97 -18.58 -19.13
C CYS A 222 17.46 -18.38 -19.43
N GLU A 223 18.02 -19.10 -20.41
CA GLU A 223 19.44 -18.97 -20.77
C GLU A 223 19.80 -17.55 -21.23
N ALA A 224 18.87 -16.83 -21.86
CA ALA A 224 19.09 -15.46 -22.31
C ALA A 224 19.16 -14.44 -21.15
N GLN A 225 18.49 -14.70 -20.02
CA GLN A 225 18.34 -13.75 -18.91
C GLN A 225 18.99 -14.22 -17.60
N LYS A 226 19.53 -15.45 -17.54
CA LYS A 226 19.96 -16.08 -16.29
C LYS A 226 20.98 -15.25 -15.50
N ASP A 227 21.94 -14.61 -16.17
CA ASP A 227 23.00 -13.84 -15.51
C ASP A 227 22.43 -12.57 -14.86
N GLU A 228 21.48 -11.90 -15.52
CA GLU A 228 20.77 -10.72 -15.00
C GLU A 228 19.86 -11.10 -13.83
N LEU A 229 19.20 -12.25 -13.92
CA LEU A 229 18.28 -12.76 -12.91
C LEU A 229 18.98 -13.45 -11.74
N GLY A 230 20.27 -13.77 -11.85
CA GLY A 230 21.02 -14.54 -10.85
C GLY A 230 20.68 -16.03 -10.81
N ILE A 231 20.16 -16.59 -11.91
CA ILE A 231 19.89 -18.02 -12.07
C ILE A 231 21.19 -18.73 -12.49
N GLU A 232 21.55 -19.83 -11.84
CA GLU A 232 22.80 -20.54 -12.17
C GLU A 232 22.64 -21.41 -13.43
N LYS A 233 21.53 -22.15 -13.53
CA LYS A 233 21.33 -23.15 -14.60
C LYS A 233 19.90 -23.12 -15.14
N CYS A 234 19.75 -23.47 -16.42
CA CYS A 234 18.45 -23.59 -17.08
C CYS A 234 18.32 -24.96 -17.75
N TYR A 235 17.24 -25.69 -17.45
CA TYR A 235 17.04 -27.04 -17.98
C TYR A 235 15.70 -27.25 -18.66
N TYR A 236 14.60 -26.88 -18.01
CA TYR A 236 13.24 -27.17 -18.49
C TYR A 236 12.79 -26.20 -19.58
N ASN A 237 11.92 -26.69 -20.47
CA ASN A 237 11.20 -25.85 -21.43
C ASN A 237 10.00 -25.13 -20.81
N ASP A 238 9.52 -25.58 -19.65
CA ASP A 238 8.49 -24.91 -18.87
C ASP A 238 9.05 -24.74 -17.45
N ASP A 239 9.90 -23.74 -17.22
CA ASP A 239 10.56 -23.49 -15.94
C ASP A 239 9.78 -22.45 -15.12
N TYR A 240 8.87 -22.93 -14.28
CA TYR A 240 8.00 -22.10 -13.42
C TYR A 240 8.79 -21.38 -12.33
N TRP A 241 9.88 -21.96 -11.84
CA TRP A 241 10.75 -21.29 -10.87
C TRP A 241 11.51 -20.13 -11.53
N ALA A 242 12.10 -20.34 -12.71
CA ALA A 242 12.75 -19.25 -13.46
C ALA A 242 11.73 -18.16 -13.85
N GLY A 243 10.49 -18.54 -14.17
CA GLY A 243 9.37 -17.61 -14.36
C GLY A 243 9.06 -16.77 -13.13
N ALA A 244 9.07 -17.37 -11.94
CA ALA A 244 8.89 -16.66 -10.68
C ALA A 244 10.04 -15.67 -10.44
N VAL A 245 11.27 -16.12 -10.63
CA VAL A 245 12.48 -15.29 -10.50
C VAL A 245 12.43 -14.10 -11.46
N GLN A 246 12.04 -14.32 -12.73
CA GLN A 246 11.89 -13.25 -13.70
C GLN A 246 10.84 -12.23 -13.25
N HIS A 247 9.67 -12.69 -12.80
CA HIS A 247 8.61 -11.80 -12.32
C HIS A 247 9.06 -10.96 -11.13
N CYS A 248 9.87 -11.53 -10.24
CA CYS A 248 10.42 -10.80 -9.10
C CYS A 248 11.64 -9.93 -9.45
N GLY A 249 12.12 -9.93 -10.70
CA GLY A 249 13.30 -9.16 -11.10
C GLY A 249 14.62 -9.72 -10.55
N GLY A 250 14.67 -11.02 -10.26
CA GLY A 250 15.89 -11.74 -9.87
C GLY A 250 15.76 -12.54 -8.56
N VAL A 251 16.72 -13.46 -8.36
CA VAL A 251 16.72 -14.40 -7.23
C VAL A 251 16.76 -13.67 -5.87
N ASN A 252 17.44 -12.53 -5.80
CA ASN A 252 17.55 -11.74 -4.58
C ASN A 252 16.21 -11.13 -4.12
N ASN A 253 15.23 -11.07 -5.02
CA ASN A 253 13.88 -10.58 -4.73
C ASN A 253 12.88 -11.73 -4.48
N MET A 254 13.35 -12.97 -4.42
CA MET A 254 12.55 -14.12 -3.99
C MET A 254 12.69 -14.32 -2.46
N PRO A 255 11.70 -14.91 -1.77
CA PRO A 255 11.81 -15.23 -0.35
C PRO A 255 12.88 -16.32 -0.13
N THR A 256 13.73 -16.12 0.87
CA THR A 256 14.67 -17.17 1.31
C THR A 256 13.96 -18.24 2.15
N ALA A 257 14.63 -19.36 2.39
CA ALA A 257 14.19 -20.40 3.33
C ALA A 257 13.82 -19.84 4.71
N ASN A 258 14.60 -18.86 5.18
CA ASN A 258 14.36 -18.19 6.45
C ASN A 258 13.15 -17.25 6.40
N ASP A 259 12.93 -16.56 5.29
CA ASP A 259 11.75 -15.71 5.12
C ASP A 259 10.48 -16.57 5.10
N LEU A 260 10.48 -17.67 4.33
CA LEU A 260 9.36 -18.62 4.30
C LEU A 260 9.09 -19.26 5.67
N ALA A 261 10.13 -19.54 6.46
CA ALA A 261 9.96 -20.03 7.84
C ALA A 261 9.30 -18.99 8.76
N LYS A 262 9.58 -17.69 8.58
CA LYS A 262 8.90 -16.61 9.32
C LYS A 262 7.45 -16.41 8.90
N ILE A 263 7.12 -16.67 7.62
CA ILE A 263 5.71 -16.70 7.18
C ILE A 263 4.92 -17.76 7.95
N VAL A 264 5.53 -18.90 8.28
CA VAL A 264 4.89 -19.92 9.14
C VAL A 264 4.50 -19.30 10.49
N SER A 265 5.42 -18.58 11.13
CA SER A 265 5.14 -17.91 12.41
C SER A 265 3.99 -16.90 12.33
N ALA A 266 3.68 -16.35 11.15
CA ALA A 266 2.58 -15.42 10.93
C ALA A 266 1.22 -16.09 10.66
N ILE A 267 1.21 -17.34 10.17
CA ILE A 267 -0.02 -18.04 9.74
C ILE A 267 -0.54 -19.04 10.79
N TYR A 268 0.36 -19.65 11.55
CA TYR A 268 0.00 -20.73 12.47
C TYR A 268 -0.19 -20.22 13.90
N LYS A 269 -1.20 -20.79 14.57
CA LYS A 269 -1.54 -20.45 15.95
C LYS A 269 -0.35 -20.66 16.89
N GLY A 270 -0.10 -19.66 17.74
CA GLY A 270 0.97 -19.70 18.74
C GLY A 270 2.34 -19.29 18.20
N ASN A 271 2.41 -18.76 16.97
CA ASN A 271 3.60 -18.21 16.35
C ASN A 271 4.81 -19.14 16.46
N PRO A 272 4.72 -20.38 15.93
CA PRO A 272 5.76 -21.38 16.11
C PRO A 272 7.08 -20.88 15.54
N THR A 273 8.18 -21.10 16.27
CA THR A 273 9.53 -20.86 15.76
C THR A 273 9.95 -22.03 14.89
N VAL A 274 10.29 -21.75 13.63
CA VAL A 274 10.65 -22.78 12.64
C VAL A 274 12.01 -22.43 12.04
N GLY A 275 12.90 -23.41 11.97
CA GLY A 275 14.16 -23.26 11.24
C GLY A 275 13.96 -23.17 9.72
N PRO A 276 14.90 -22.54 8.97
CA PRO A 276 14.76 -22.31 7.52
C PRO A 276 14.41 -23.55 6.71
N GLN A 277 14.95 -24.71 7.09
CA GLN A 277 14.72 -26.00 6.41
C GLN A 277 14.05 -27.04 7.32
N GLN A 278 13.43 -26.58 8.42
CA GLN A 278 12.77 -27.46 9.38
C GLN A 278 11.32 -27.77 8.95
N ASN A 279 10.94 -29.03 9.15
CA ASN A 279 9.56 -29.51 9.03
C ASN A 279 8.92 -29.55 10.42
N LEU A 280 7.66 -29.13 10.53
CA LEU A 280 6.88 -29.22 11.75
C LEU A 280 5.53 -29.85 11.47
N ASN A 281 5.10 -30.73 12.37
CA ASN A 281 3.78 -31.34 12.40
C ASN A 281 2.98 -30.76 13.58
N ASP A 282 1.74 -31.22 13.74
CA ASP A 282 0.83 -30.85 14.83
C ASP A 282 0.58 -29.34 14.94
N LEU A 283 0.66 -28.65 13.80
CA LEU A 283 0.34 -27.24 13.69
C LEU A 283 -1.17 -27.03 13.66
N ILE A 284 -1.60 -25.81 13.98
CA ILE A 284 -3.01 -25.42 13.89
C ILE A 284 -3.10 -24.19 13.01
N TYR A 285 -3.69 -24.37 11.84
CA TYR A 285 -4.06 -23.30 10.93
C TYR A 285 -5.18 -22.46 11.53
N GLU A 286 -5.01 -21.14 11.58
CA GLU A 286 -6.09 -20.24 11.95
C GLU A 286 -6.81 -19.80 10.66
N SER A 287 -8.02 -20.30 10.42
CA SER A 287 -8.75 -20.00 9.18
C SER A 287 -8.93 -18.50 8.99
N GLY A 288 -8.69 -18.06 7.76
CA GLY A 288 -8.69 -16.66 7.36
C GLY A 288 -7.33 -15.98 7.49
N THR A 289 -6.35 -16.57 8.19
CA THR A 289 -5.05 -15.92 8.41
C THR A 289 -4.23 -15.87 7.13
N ALA A 290 -4.11 -16.99 6.40
CA ALA A 290 -3.41 -16.99 5.11
C ALA A 290 -4.18 -16.17 4.07
N THR A 291 -5.51 -16.30 4.02
CA THR A 291 -6.35 -15.48 3.13
C THR A 291 -6.17 -14.00 3.41
N SER A 292 -6.01 -13.60 4.68
CA SER A 292 -5.74 -12.21 5.06
C SER A 292 -4.39 -11.71 4.52
N LEU A 293 -3.44 -12.60 4.26
CA LEU A 293 -2.15 -12.30 3.63
C LEU A 293 -2.17 -12.48 2.10
N GLY A 294 -3.34 -12.70 1.50
CA GLY A 294 -3.48 -12.96 0.06
C GLY A 294 -2.99 -14.35 -0.36
N LEU A 295 -2.86 -15.28 0.59
CA LEU A 295 -2.44 -16.66 0.35
C LEU A 295 -3.65 -17.62 0.33
N PRO A 296 -3.60 -18.73 -0.43
CA PRO A 296 -4.73 -19.66 -0.50
C PRO A 296 -4.91 -20.49 0.78
N GLU A 297 -6.13 -21.00 1.00
CA GLU A 297 -6.47 -22.01 2.00
C GLU A 297 -7.06 -23.26 1.30
N PRO A 298 -6.97 -24.47 1.87
CA PRO A 298 -6.36 -24.83 3.16
C PRO A 298 -4.88 -25.20 3.07
N GLY A 299 -4.31 -25.27 1.87
CA GLY A 299 -2.90 -25.57 1.70
C GLY A 299 -2.32 -25.04 0.40
N PHE A 300 -1.05 -24.65 0.45
CA PHE A 300 -0.34 -24.06 -0.68
C PHE A 300 1.18 -24.27 -0.55
N PHE A 301 1.87 -23.94 -1.62
CA PHE A 301 3.32 -24.06 -1.73
C PHE A 301 3.90 -22.74 -2.21
N LEU A 302 4.98 -22.29 -1.58
CA LEU A 302 5.74 -21.13 -2.03
C LEU A 302 7.13 -21.55 -2.48
N TRP A 303 7.51 -21.13 -3.68
CA TRP A 303 8.90 -21.15 -4.13
C TRP A 303 9.78 -20.31 -3.23
N SER A 304 11.04 -20.71 -3.13
CA SER A 304 12.10 -19.97 -2.47
C SER A 304 13.16 -19.51 -3.47
N ALA A 305 14.07 -18.64 -3.02
CA ALA A 305 15.22 -18.18 -3.77
C ALA A 305 16.26 -19.30 -4.03
N GLU A 306 16.27 -20.35 -3.23
CA GLU A 306 17.34 -21.34 -3.25
C GLU A 306 17.22 -22.33 -4.43
N GLU A 307 18.08 -22.15 -5.43
CA GLU A 307 18.36 -23.13 -6.49
C GLU A 307 19.22 -24.28 -5.94
N LEU A 308 18.75 -25.52 -6.07
CA LEU A 308 19.50 -26.70 -5.64
C LEU A 308 20.30 -27.31 -6.79
N SER A 309 19.68 -27.38 -7.97
CA SER A 309 20.27 -27.94 -9.17
C SER A 309 19.62 -27.33 -10.42
N SER A 310 20.12 -27.73 -11.59
CA SER A 310 19.46 -27.36 -12.85
C SER A 310 18.02 -27.90 -12.97
N PHE A 311 17.66 -28.89 -12.15
CA PHE A 311 16.34 -29.52 -12.15
C PHE A 311 15.46 -29.04 -10.99
N ASP A 312 16.06 -28.73 -9.85
CA ASP A 312 15.34 -28.57 -8.60
C ASP A 312 15.55 -27.18 -7.99
N ALA A 313 14.46 -26.61 -7.52
CA ALA A 313 14.46 -25.44 -6.66
C ALA A 313 13.73 -25.75 -5.34
N SER A 314 14.07 -25.00 -4.30
CA SER A 314 13.50 -25.24 -2.98
C SER A 314 12.15 -24.55 -2.80
N TRP A 315 11.28 -25.13 -1.98
CA TRP A 315 9.95 -24.61 -1.68
C TRP A 315 9.53 -24.99 -0.26
N ARG A 316 8.49 -24.30 0.25
CA ARG A 316 7.86 -24.61 1.54
C ARG A 316 6.36 -24.89 1.39
N SER A 317 5.86 -25.97 1.99
CA SER A 317 4.42 -26.22 2.17
C SER A 317 3.88 -25.51 3.38
N PHE A 318 2.62 -25.11 3.22
CA PHE A 318 1.78 -24.61 4.28
C PHE A 318 0.49 -25.43 4.22
N TYR A 319 0.34 -26.43 5.08
CA TYR A 319 -0.87 -27.25 5.23
C TYR A 319 -1.49 -27.07 6.60
N PRO A 320 -2.74 -27.51 6.83
CA PRO A 320 -3.43 -27.21 8.08
C PRO A 320 -2.71 -27.68 9.34
N THR A 321 -2.01 -28.81 9.26
CA THR A 321 -1.34 -29.47 10.39
C THR A 321 0.17 -29.63 10.21
N VAL A 322 0.72 -29.22 9.07
CA VAL A 322 2.13 -29.45 8.73
C VAL A 322 2.69 -28.31 7.88
N THR A 323 3.94 -27.95 8.15
CA THR A 323 4.78 -27.20 7.20
C THR A 323 6.01 -28.03 6.89
N GLY A 324 6.43 -28.04 5.63
CA GLY A 324 7.59 -28.78 5.17
C GLY A 324 8.46 -27.95 4.26
N TRP A 325 9.77 -28.09 4.41
CA TRP A 325 10.77 -27.66 3.45
C TRP A 325 11.15 -28.83 2.56
N SER A 326 11.19 -28.62 1.25
CA SER A 326 11.61 -29.63 0.29
C SER A 326 12.09 -28.97 -1.01
N TYR A 327 12.44 -29.80 -1.97
CA TYR A 327 12.79 -29.44 -3.35
C TYR A 327 11.70 -29.95 -4.29
N SER A 328 11.50 -29.25 -5.39
CA SER A 328 10.58 -29.65 -6.46
C SER A 328 11.23 -29.39 -7.79
N ASN A 329 10.87 -30.22 -8.77
CA ASN A 329 11.21 -29.96 -10.15
C ASN A 329 10.75 -28.56 -10.53
N ARG A 330 11.63 -27.80 -11.16
CA ARG A 330 11.39 -26.41 -11.57
C ARG A 330 10.26 -26.27 -12.60
N ASN A 331 9.83 -27.37 -13.21
CA ASN A 331 8.66 -27.40 -14.10
C ASN A 331 7.31 -27.61 -13.40
N ASN A 332 7.29 -27.64 -12.07
CA ASN A 332 6.05 -27.80 -11.31
C ASN A 332 5.23 -26.50 -11.28
N SER A 333 4.05 -26.53 -11.90
CA SER A 333 3.10 -25.40 -11.92
C SER A 333 2.29 -25.24 -10.63
N GLY A 334 2.36 -26.20 -9.71
CA GLY A 334 1.60 -26.19 -8.46
C GLY A 334 2.15 -25.26 -7.37
N ASN A 335 3.36 -24.72 -7.57
CA ASN A 335 4.01 -23.84 -6.61
C ASN A 335 3.78 -22.37 -6.99
N MET A 336 3.36 -21.58 -6.01
CA MET A 336 3.18 -20.13 -6.15
C MET A 336 4.48 -19.40 -5.80
N ALA A 337 4.53 -18.11 -6.10
CA ALA A 337 5.62 -17.23 -5.69
C ALA A 337 5.08 -15.95 -5.07
N VAL A 338 5.93 -15.31 -4.27
CA VAL A 338 5.77 -13.95 -3.76
C VAL A 338 7.10 -13.24 -4.01
N CYS A 339 7.06 -11.95 -4.32
CA CYS A 339 8.27 -11.16 -4.52
C CYS A 339 8.50 -10.27 -3.30
N LEU A 340 9.76 -10.06 -2.94
CA LEU A 340 10.15 -8.99 -2.04
C LEU A 340 9.72 -7.67 -2.69
N GLY A 341 8.79 -6.97 -2.05
CA GLY A 341 8.42 -5.61 -2.40
C GLY A 341 9.47 -4.66 -1.86
N ASP A 342 9.75 -3.60 -2.61
CA ASP A 342 10.74 -2.60 -2.24
C ASP A 342 10.38 -1.85 -0.96
#